data_AF-A0AAD1S3X7-F1
#
_entry.id   AF-A0AAD1S3X7-F1
#
_cell.length_a   1.000
_cell.length_b   1.000
_cell.length_c   1.000
_cell.angle_alpha   90.00
_cell.angle_beta   90.00
_cell.angle_gamma   90.00
#
_symmetry.space_group_name_H-M   'P 1'
#
loop_
_entity.id
_entity.type
_entity.pdbx_description
1 polymer ?
#
loop_
_entity_poly.entity_id
_entity_poly.type
_entity_poly.pdbx_seq_one_letter_code
_entity_poly.pdbx_strand_id
1 'polypeptide(L)'
;MNLPVPATGGARVFHILYVDNVHMHCRECPGVETICVDLADWSATEAALSSVGPVDLLVNNAAVAKLQPFLEVTEEVFDQSFAVNVKSALLVSQIVARQMIAREVPGAIVNVSSQASQRALQDHSVYCATKGALDTLTKVMALELGPNKIRVNAVNPTVVMTNMGRIGWSDPEKAGRMLNRIPLGRFAGRGCG
;
A
#
# COMPACT_ATOMS: atom_id res chain seq x y z
N MET A 1 10.55 0.03 14.32
CA MET A 1 10.46 1.49 14.41
C MET A 1 10.77 2.07 13.04
N ASN A 2 9.75 2.39 12.26
CA ASN A 2 9.92 3.26 11.09
C ASN A 2 9.85 4.68 11.62
N LEU A 3 11.00 5.37 11.70
CA LEU A 3 10.98 6.79 11.98
C LEU A 3 10.31 7.50 10.79
N PRO A 4 9.33 8.39 11.02
CA PRO A 4 8.73 9.14 9.94
C PRO A 4 9.78 10.08 9.33
N VAL A 5 9.89 10.05 8.01
CA VAL A 5 10.61 11.08 7.27
C VAL A 5 9.70 12.32 7.27
N PRO A 6 10.16 13.49 7.75
CA PRO A 6 9.35 14.69 7.67
C PRO A 6 8.93 14.95 6.21
N ALA A 7 7.74 15.52 6.00
CA ALA A 7 7.28 15.95 4.68
C ALA A 7 8.21 17.05 4.16
N THR A 8 9.29 16.65 3.48
CA THR A 8 10.42 17.52 3.11
C THR A 8 10.17 18.36 1.86
N GLY A 9 8.94 18.36 1.35
CA GLY A 9 8.57 19.03 0.08
C GLY A 9 7.52 20.14 0.19
N GLY A 10 7.11 20.54 1.40
CA GLY A 10 6.05 21.55 1.58
C GLY A 10 4.65 21.09 1.15
N ALA A 11 4.46 19.82 0.83
CA ALA A 11 3.18 19.24 0.48
C ALA A 11 2.25 19.18 1.70
N ARG A 12 0.97 19.49 1.52
CA ARG A 12 -0.08 19.17 2.49
C ARG A 12 -0.36 17.67 2.41
N VAL A 13 -0.29 16.97 3.54
CA VAL A 13 -0.41 15.51 3.59
C VAL A 13 -1.66 15.13 4.37
N PHE A 14 -2.48 14.28 3.74
CA PHE A 14 -3.56 13.55 4.40
C PHE A 14 -3.07 12.12 4.66
N HIS A 15 -3.12 11.67 5.90
CA HIS A 15 -2.72 10.32 6.27
C HIS A 15 -3.94 9.53 6.72
N ILE A 16 -4.24 8.46 5.99
CA ILE A 16 -5.29 7.52 6.34
C ILE A 16 -4.69 6.40 7.17
N LEU A 17 -5.18 6.24 8.40
CA LEU A 17 -4.73 5.25 9.36
C LEU A 17 -5.88 4.34 9.78
N TYR A 18 -5.53 3.11 10.15
CA TYR A 18 -6.47 2.22 10.82
C TYR A 18 -6.86 2.76 12.20
N VAL A 19 -8.11 2.56 12.59
CA VAL A 19 -8.77 3.14 13.78
C VAL A 19 -8.03 2.91 15.10
N ASP A 20 -7.25 1.84 15.23
CA ASP A 20 -6.49 1.55 16.47
C ASP A 20 -5.11 2.23 16.56
N ASN A 21 -4.67 2.94 15.51
CA ASN A 21 -3.31 3.53 15.43
C ASN A 21 -3.24 5.05 15.66
N VAL A 22 -4.34 5.70 16.07
CA VAL A 22 -4.49 7.17 16.11
C VAL A 22 -3.46 7.86 17.02
N HIS A 23 -3.12 7.24 18.15
CA HIS A 23 -2.29 7.90 19.17
C HIS A 23 -0.80 8.01 18.81
N MET A 24 -0.33 7.29 17.79
CA MET A 24 1.10 7.18 17.51
C MET A 24 1.64 8.25 16.54
N HIS A 25 0.79 8.89 15.72
CA HIS A 25 1.29 9.65 14.55
C HIS A 25 1.14 11.17 14.63
N CYS A 26 0.13 11.71 15.33
CA CYS A 26 -0.11 13.16 15.40
C CYS A 26 1.03 13.95 16.06
N ARG A 27 1.94 13.28 16.80
CA ARG A 27 3.08 13.93 17.47
C ARG A 27 4.33 14.08 16.59
N GLU A 28 4.45 13.31 15.51
CA GLU A 28 5.73 13.15 14.81
C GLU A 28 5.85 13.97 13.51
N CYS A 29 4.73 14.42 12.92
CA CYS A 29 4.71 15.24 11.71
C CYS A 29 3.70 16.41 11.81
N PRO A 30 4.11 17.60 12.27
CA PRO A 30 3.26 18.79 12.29
C PRO A 30 2.73 19.11 10.88
N GLY A 31 1.44 19.39 10.75
CA GLY A 31 0.80 19.75 9.47
C GLY A 31 0.25 18.59 8.64
N VAL A 32 0.27 17.36 9.18
CA VAL A 32 -0.41 16.20 8.58
C VAL A 32 -1.84 16.09 9.13
N GLU A 33 -2.82 16.04 8.23
CA GLU A 33 -4.22 15.78 8.60
C GLU A 33 -4.47 14.28 8.62
N THR A 34 -4.92 13.75 9.76
CA THR A 34 -5.10 12.31 9.95
C THR A 34 -6.57 11.92 9.87
N ILE A 35 -6.86 10.88 9.09
CA ILE A 35 -8.20 10.32 8.92
C ILE A 35 -8.15 8.87 9.39
N CYS A 36 -9.02 8.53 10.34
CA CYS A 36 -9.04 7.21 10.94
C CYS A 36 -10.22 6.42 10.39
N VAL A 37 -9.95 5.37 9.61
CA VAL A 37 -10.98 4.52 9.01
C VAL A 37 -10.42 3.14 8.70
N ASP A 38 -11.26 2.12 8.84
CA ASP A 38 -10.96 0.81 8.28
C ASP A 38 -11.19 0.83 6.76
N LEU A 39 -10.09 0.80 6.01
CA LEU A 39 -10.12 0.78 4.55
C LEU A 39 -10.78 -0.48 3.95
N ALA A 40 -10.99 -1.54 4.73
CA ALA A 40 -11.76 -2.71 4.31
C ALA A 40 -13.28 -2.43 4.26
N ASP A 41 -13.76 -1.46 5.05
CA ASP A 41 -15.15 -1.01 5.04
C ASP A 41 -15.34 0.05 3.95
N TRP A 42 -16.05 -0.35 2.89
CA TRP A 42 -16.29 0.49 1.73
C TRP A 42 -17.07 1.75 2.07
N SER A 43 -18.18 1.59 2.80
CA SER A 43 -19.09 2.69 3.11
C SER A 43 -18.46 3.66 4.10
N ALA A 44 -17.76 3.14 5.12
CA ALA A 44 -17.03 3.98 6.07
C ALA A 44 -15.91 4.75 5.37
N THR A 45 -15.19 4.11 4.44
CA THR A 45 -14.13 4.76 3.65
C THR A 45 -14.69 5.88 2.78
N GLU A 46 -15.78 5.64 2.05
CA GLU A 46 -16.42 6.67 1.23
C GLU A 46 -16.88 7.86 2.09
N ALA A 47 -17.53 7.61 3.22
CA ALA A 47 -17.95 8.65 4.15
C ALA A 47 -16.76 9.45 4.71
N ALA A 48 -15.71 8.77 5.16
CA ALA A 48 -14.53 9.40 5.76
C ALA A 48 -13.74 10.24 4.74
N LEU A 49 -13.74 9.84 3.47
CA LEU A 49 -13.01 10.55 2.41
C LEU A 49 -13.84 11.62 1.71
N SER A 50 -15.15 11.70 1.95
CA SER A 50 -16.04 12.71 1.37
C SER A 50 -15.67 14.15 1.77
N SER A 51 -15.10 14.34 2.96
CA SER A 51 -14.70 15.63 3.51
C SER A 51 -13.24 16.00 3.20
N VAL A 52 -12.49 15.10 2.57
CA VAL A 52 -11.08 15.34 2.23
C VAL A 52 -11.04 16.40 1.15
N GLY A 53 -10.32 17.48 1.46
CA GLY A 53 -10.08 18.57 0.53
C GLY A 53 -9.36 18.11 -0.75
N PRO A 54 -9.07 19.03 -1.69
CA PRO A 54 -8.46 18.68 -2.95
C PRO A 54 -7.17 17.85 -2.81
N VAL A 55 -7.13 16.68 -3.46
CA VAL A 55 -5.97 15.78 -3.52
C VAL A 55 -5.44 15.68 -4.96
N ASP A 56 -4.16 15.98 -5.14
CA ASP A 56 -3.49 15.97 -6.45
C ASP A 56 -2.55 14.76 -6.63
N LEU A 57 -2.21 14.08 -5.53
CA LEU A 57 -1.30 12.94 -5.49
C LEU A 57 -1.83 11.88 -4.51
N LEU A 58 -1.82 10.61 -4.92
CA LEU A 58 -2.25 9.48 -4.08
C LEU A 58 -1.16 8.41 -4.00
N VAL A 59 -0.96 7.87 -2.80
CA VAL A 59 -0.15 6.67 -2.57
C VAL A 59 -0.99 5.60 -1.88
N ASN A 60 -1.38 4.57 -2.62
CA ASN A 60 -2.03 3.38 -2.06
C ASN A 60 -0.96 2.46 -1.44
N ASN A 61 -0.70 2.64 -0.15
CA ASN A 61 0.30 1.87 0.61
C ASN A 61 -0.31 0.85 1.58
N ALA A 62 -1.55 1.07 2.06
CA ALA A 62 -2.19 0.21 3.05
C ALA A 62 -2.27 -1.24 2.54
N ALA A 63 -1.81 -2.18 3.37
CA ALA A 63 -1.85 -3.59 3.06
C ALA A 63 -1.78 -4.43 4.35
N VAL A 64 -2.32 -5.65 4.28
CA VAL A 64 -2.13 -6.72 5.26
C VAL A 64 -1.38 -7.89 4.63
N ALA A 65 -0.64 -8.63 5.44
CA ALA A 65 0.05 -9.84 5.05
C ALA A 65 -0.15 -10.92 6.12
N LYS A 66 -1.15 -11.78 5.93
CA LYS A 66 -1.34 -13.01 6.69
C LYS A 66 -0.81 -14.16 5.85
N LEU A 67 0.21 -14.84 6.36
CA LEU A 67 0.95 -15.88 5.63
C LEU A 67 0.46 -17.25 6.08
N GLN A 68 0.08 -18.09 5.12
CA GLN A 68 -0.44 -19.44 5.37
C GLN A 68 0.01 -20.39 4.26
N PRO A 69 0.29 -21.66 4.59
CA PRO A 69 0.43 -22.70 3.59
C PRO A 69 -0.79 -22.73 2.67
N PHE A 70 -0.58 -23.07 1.39
CA PHE A 70 -1.65 -23.00 0.38
C PHE A 70 -2.90 -23.81 0.76
N LEU A 71 -2.71 -25.00 1.36
CA LEU A 71 -3.80 -25.89 1.76
C LEU A 71 -4.51 -25.47 3.06
N GLU A 72 -4.02 -24.44 3.74
CA GLU A 72 -4.52 -23.96 5.03
C GLU A 72 -5.12 -22.54 4.95
N VAL A 73 -5.18 -21.97 3.74
CA VAL A 73 -5.79 -20.65 3.53
C VAL A 73 -7.27 -20.71 3.94
N THR A 74 -7.67 -19.76 4.79
CA THR A 74 -9.07 -19.61 5.17
C THR A 74 -9.76 -18.51 4.36
N GLU A 75 -11.09 -18.58 4.27
CA GLU A 75 -11.93 -17.57 3.62
C GLU A 75 -11.70 -16.19 4.24
N GLU A 76 -11.63 -16.09 5.56
CA GLU A 76 -11.45 -14.83 6.27
C GLU A 76 -10.11 -14.16 5.93
N VAL A 77 -9.05 -14.95 5.74
CA VAL A 77 -7.74 -14.43 5.34
C VAL A 77 -7.78 -13.96 3.89
N PHE A 78 -8.46 -14.70 3.01
CA PHE A 78 -8.64 -14.30 1.62
C PHE A 78 -9.41 -12.97 1.53
N ASP A 79 -10.59 -12.91 2.15
CA ASP A 79 -11.50 -11.76 2.10
C ASP A 79 -10.84 -10.52 2.69
N GLN A 80 -10.23 -10.63 3.86
CA GLN A 80 -9.55 -9.50 4.48
C GLN A 80 -8.39 -9.00 3.62
N SER A 81 -7.60 -9.91 3.04
CA SER A 81 -6.46 -9.54 2.20
C SER A 81 -6.90 -8.82 0.93
N PHE A 82 -7.93 -9.30 0.23
CA PHE A 82 -8.46 -8.63 -0.96
C PHE A 82 -9.18 -7.32 -0.62
N ALA A 83 -9.92 -7.28 0.49
CA ALA A 83 -10.61 -6.08 0.95
C ALA A 83 -9.62 -4.93 1.20
N VAL A 84 -8.51 -5.19 1.89
CA VAL A 84 -7.51 -4.16 2.19
C VAL A 84 -6.58 -3.93 1.00
N ASN A 85 -5.96 -4.96 0.43
CA ASN A 85 -4.83 -4.78 -0.50
C ASN A 85 -5.27 -4.34 -1.92
N VAL A 86 -6.53 -4.58 -2.29
CA VAL A 86 -7.03 -4.35 -3.66
C VAL A 86 -8.27 -3.47 -3.66
N LYS A 87 -9.33 -3.89 -2.97
CA LYS A 87 -10.62 -3.18 -2.97
C LYS A 87 -10.48 -1.76 -2.43
N SER A 88 -9.74 -1.56 -1.34
CA SER A 88 -9.50 -0.22 -0.79
C SER A 88 -8.71 0.67 -1.76
N ALA A 89 -7.65 0.15 -2.38
CA ALA A 89 -6.83 0.90 -3.33
C ALA A 89 -7.66 1.34 -4.54
N LEU A 90 -8.58 0.48 -5.01
CA LEU A 90 -9.55 0.82 -6.06
C LEU A 90 -10.47 1.97 -5.61
N LEU A 91 -11.13 1.84 -4.46
CA LEU A 91 -12.07 2.85 -3.95
C LEU A 91 -11.40 4.21 -3.74
N VAL A 92 -10.29 4.25 -3.01
CA VAL A 92 -9.58 5.50 -2.71
C VAL A 92 -9.11 6.17 -4.01
N SER A 93 -8.65 5.37 -4.98
CA SER A 93 -8.27 5.87 -6.29
C SER A 93 -9.45 6.44 -7.06
N GLN A 94 -10.64 5.82 -7.01
CA GLN A 94 -11.83 6.37 -7.64
C GLN A 94 -12.20 7.73 -7.05
N ILE A 95 -12.18 7.86 -5.73
CA ILE A 95 -12.51 9.12 -5.04
C ILE A 95 -11.54 10.22 -5.47
N VAL A 96 -10.23 9.96 -5.37
CA VAL A 96 -9.20 10.95 -5.70
C VAL A 96 -9.20 11.29 -7.20
N ALA A 97 -9.30 10.28 -8.08
CA ALA A 97 -9.32 10.52 -9.52
C ALA A 97 -10.54 11.35 -9.94
N ARG A 98 -11.73 11.11 -9.35
CA ARG A 98 -12.92 11.94 -9.58
C ARG A 98 -12.68 13.40 -9.17
N GLN A 99 -12.01 13.64 -8.04
CA GLN A 99 -11.65 15.00 -7.63
C GLN A 99 -10.66 15.67 -8.59
N MET A 100 -9.67 14.95 -9.11
CA MET A 100 -8.74 15.49 -10.11
C MET A 100 -9.46 15.84 -11.41
N ILE A 101 -10.31 14.94 -11.91
CA ILE A 101 -11.10 15.11 -13.14
C ILE A 101 -12.07 16.30 -13.00
N ALA A 102 -12.82 16.38 -11.90
CA ALA A 102 -13.77 17.46 -11.67
C ALA A 102 -13.12 18.85 -11.59
N ARG A 103 -11.84 18.90 -11.19
CA ARG A 103 -11.05 20.13 -11.13
C ARG A 103 -10.22 20.39 -12.40
N GLU A 104 -10.28 19.48 -13.38
CA GLU A 104 -9.49 19.52 -14.62
C GLU A 104 -7.97 19.63 -14.41
N VAL A 105 -7.46 19.03 -13.33
CA VAL A 105 -6.03 19.05 -13.00
C VAL A 105 -5.35 17.72 -13.31
N PRO A 106 -4.09 17.73 -13.79
CA PRO A 106 -3.30 16.50 -13.88
C PRO A 106 -2.97 15.97 -12.49
N GLY A 107 -2.59 14.69 -12.41
CA GLY A 107 -2.23 14.08 -11.13
C GLY A 107 -1.44 12.80 -11.27
N ALA A 108 -1.16 12.17 -10.13
CA ALA A 108 -0.48 10.88 -10.09
C ALA A 108 -0.96 10.00 -8.94
N ILE A 109 -1.06 8.70 -9.23
CA ILE A 109 -1.37 7.64 -8.28
C ILE A 109 -0.21 6.64 -8.27
N VAL A 110 0.27 6.29 -7.08
CA VAL A 110 1.28 5.26 -6.87
C VAL A 110 0.70 4.12 -6.04
N ASN A 111 0.77 2.90 -6.57
CA ASN A 111 0.37 1.69 -5.86
C ASN A 111 1.61 0.98 -5.30
N VAL A 112 1.67 0.76 -3.99
CA VAL A 112 2.77 0.02 -3.36
C VAL A 112 2.47 -1.49 -3.47
N SER A 113 3.02 -2.09 -4.52
CA SER A 113 2.89 -3.51 -4.80
C SER A 113 4.02 -4.30 -4.11
N SER A 114 4.59 -5.31 -4.75
CA SER A 114 5.67 -6.14 -4.20
C SER A 114 6.40 -6.92 -5.29
N GLN A 115 7.63 -7.38 -5.05
CA GLN A 115 8.23 -8.44 -5.86
C GLN A 115 7.33 -9.69 -5.96
N ALA A 116 6.50 -9.90 -4.93
CA ALA A 116 5.58 -11.02 -4.83
C ALA A 116 4.44 -10.97 -5.85
N SER A 117 4.22 -9.83 -6.52
CA SER A 117 3.23 -9.73 -7.60
C SER A 117 3.60 -10.57 -8.83
N GLN A 118 4.89 -10.87 -9.01
CA GLN A 118 5.44 -11.53 -10.19
C GLN A 118 6.30 -12.76 -9.87
N ARG A 119 6.62 -12.99 -8.60
CA ARG A 119 7.43 -14.13 -8.13
C ARG A 119 6.72 -14.79 -6.96
N ALA A 120 6.41 -16.07 -7.10
CA ALA A 120 5.80 -16.85 -6.03
C ALA A 120 6.75 -16.97 -4.83
N LEU A 121 6.16 -16.85 -3.64
CA LEU A 121 6.82 -17.04 -2.35
C LEU A 121 6.03 -18.07 -1.55
N GLN A 122 6.73 -19.02 -0.92
CA GLN A 122 6.11 -20.05 -0.10
C GLN A 122 5.27 -19.40 1.02
N ASP A 123 4.07 -19.93 1.27
CA ASP A 123 3.07 -19.44 2.24
C ASP A 123 2.43 -18.07 1.92
N HIS A 124 2.65 -17.53 0.72
CA HIS A 124 2.14 -16.21 0.32
C HIS A 124 1.10 -16.29 -0.79
N SER A 125 0.36 -17.39 -0.95
CA SER A 125 -0.58 -17.58 -2.08
C SER A 125 -1.55 -16.40 -2.22
N VAL A 126 -2.27 -16.05 -1.16
CA VAL A 126 -3.22 -14.92 -1.12
C VAL A 126 -2.50 -13.59 -1.30
N TYR A 127 -1.43 -13.35 -0.54
CA TYR A 127 -0.68 -12.10 -0.65
C TYR A 127 -0.13 -11.85 -2.06
N CYS A 128 0.52 -12.86 -2.68
CA CYS A 128 1.00 -12.78 -4.07
C CYS A 128 -0.15 -12.50 -5.02
N ALA A 129 -1.29 -13.18 -4.86
CA ALA A 129 -2.48 -12.96 -5.68
C ALA A 129 -2.98 -11.51 -5.58
N THR A 130 -3.07 -10.94 -4.37
CA THR A 130 -3.48 -9.53 -4.20
C THR A 130 -2.50 -8.55 -4.85
N LYS A 131 -1.20 -8.82 -4.80
CA LYS A 131 -0.17 -7.94 -5.39
C LYS A 131 -0.12 -8.07 -6.91
N GLY A 132 -0.37 -9.28 -7.45
CA GLY A 132 -0.58 -9.48 -8.89
C GLY A 132 -1.85 -8.80 -9.41
N ALA A 133 -2.94 -8.85 -8.62
CA ALA A 133 -4.17 -8.11 -8.92
C ALA A 133 -3.92 -6.60 -8.91
N LEU A 134 -3.18 -6.07 -7.92
CA LEU A 134 -2.84 -4.65 -7.84
C LEU A 134 -1.97 -4.19 -9.03
N ASP A 135 -1.02 -5.00 -9.49
CA ASP A 135 -0.24 -4.71 -10.70
C ASP A 135 -1.13 -4.63 -11.95
N THR A 136 -2.11 -5.53 -12.07
CA THR A 136 -3.06 -5.54 -13.20
C THR A 136 -4.00 -4.35 -13.12
N LEU A 137 -4.56 -4.06 -11.94
CA LEU A 137 -5.39 -2.89 -11.67
C LEU A 137 -4.65 -1.59 -12.03
N THR A 138 -3.38 -1.47 -11.66
CA THR A 138 -2.51 -0.33 -11.99
C THR A 138 -2.49 -0.07 -13.50
N LYS A 139 -2.35 -1.12 -14.32
CA LYS A 139 -2.30 -0.99 -15.78
C LYS A 139 -3.63 -0.52 -16.36
N VAL A 140 -4.75 -1.08 -15.88
CA VAL A 140 -6.09 -0.67 -16.32
C VAL A 140 -6.38 0.78 -15.92
N MET A 141 -6.07 1.16 -14.69
CA MET A 141 -6.21 2.56 -14.23
C MET A 141 -5.35 3.51 -15.07
N ALA A 142 -4.11 3.14 -15.39
CA ALA A 142 -3.23 3.97 -16.23
C ALA A 142 -3.81 4.17 -17.64
N LEU A 143 -4.40 3.12 -18.22
CA LEU A 143 -5.06 3.17 -19.51
C LEU A 143 -6.29 4.10 -19.49
N GLU A 144 -7.17 3.92 -18.51
CA GLU A 144 -8.45 4.64 -18.43
C GLU A 144 -8.30 6.10 -17.97
N LEU A 145 -7.37 6.38 -17.06
CA LEU A 145 -7.14 7.73 -16.52
C LEU A 145 -6.11 8.54 -17.31
N GLY A 146 -5.40 7.91 -18.26
CA GLY A 146 -4.43 8.54 -19.14
C GLY A 146 -4.98 9.77 -19.90
N PRO A 147 -6.16 9.70 -20.53
CA PRO A 147 -6.80 10.85 -21.19
C PRO A 147 -7.02 12.07 -20.27
N ASN A 148 -7.18 11.84 -18.95
CA ASN A 148 -7.33 12.88 -17.95
C ASN A 148 -5.99 13.43 -17.42
N LYS A 149 -4.86 13.04 -18.02
CA LYS A 149 -3.50 13.41 -17.57
C LYS A 149 -3.19 12.95 -16.14
N ILE A 150 -3.77 11.82 -15.73
CA ILE A 150 -3.50 11.19 -14.44
C ILE A 150 -2.64 9.96 -14.69
N ARG A 151 -1.42 9.95 -14.16
CA ARG A 151 -0.51 8.80 -14.28
C ARG A 151 -0.76 7.80 -13.16
N VAL A 152 -0.70 6.51 -13.45
CA VAL A 152 -0.80 5.45 -12.43
C VAL A 152 0.38 4.50 -12.58
N ASN A 153 1.14 4.29 -11.51
CA ASN A 153 2.31 3.41 -11.51
C ASN A 153 2.35 2.54 -10.26
N ALA A 154 3.00 1.39 -10.36
CA ALA A 154 3.28 0.52 -9.21
C ALA A 154 4.77 0.55 -8.86
N VAL A 155 5.07 0.40 -7.57
CA VAL A 155 6.42 0.13 -7.07
C VAL A 155 6.44 -1.24 -6.42
N ASN A 156 7.46 -2.05 -6.73
CA ASN A 156 7.51 -3.47 -6.37
C ASN A 156 8.76 -3.76 -5.51
N PRO A 157 8.76 -3.35 -4.22
CA PRO A 157 9.92 -3.55 -3.37
C PRO A 157 10.18 -5.04 -3.08
N THR A 158 11.45 -5.35 -2.79
CA THR A 158 11.82 -6.58 -2.07
C THR A 158 11.42 -6.45 -0.58
N VAL A 159 11.82 -7.42 0.25
CA VAL A 159 11.59 -7.36 1.70
C VAL A 159 12.10 -6.03 2.25
N VAL A 160 11.28 -5.37 3.08
CA VAL A 160 11.67 -4.23 3.90
C VAL A 160 11.44 -4.64 5.35
N MET A 161 12.42 -4.47 6.23
CA MET A 161 12.35 -4.92 7.64
C MET A 161 11.49 -4.01 8.53
N THR A 162 10.27 -3.73 8.06
CA THR A 162 9.16 -3.16 8.85
C THR A 162 8.53 -4.25 9.72
N ASN A 163 7.51 -3.90 10.51
CA ASN A 163 6.75 -4.89 11.27
C ASN A 163 6.17 -5.99 10.36
N MET A 164 5.68 -5.63 9.17
CA MET A 164 5.18 -6.59 8.18
C MET A 164 6.30 -7.50 7.65
N GLY A 165 7.47 -6.95 7.33
CA GLY A 165 8.60 -7.75 6.87
C GLY A 165 9.06 -8.80 7.88
N ARG A 166 9.04 -8.45 9.17
CA ARG A 166 9.41 -9.37 10.26
C ARG A 166 8.47 -10.59 10.36
N ILE A 167 7.20 -10.49 9.98
CA ILE A 167 6.27 -11.63 10.00
C ILE A 167 6.77 -12.77 9.11
N GLY A 168 7.27 -12.46 7.90
CA GLY A 168 7.71 -13.46 6.94
C GLY A 168 9.20 -13.81 6.98
N TRP A 169 10.04 -12.91 7.53
CA TRP A 169 11.50 -12.92 7.27
C TRP A 169 12.37 -12.73 8.51
N SER A 170 11.83 -12.91 9.72
CA SER A 170 12.66 -12.86 10.95
C SER A 170 13.52 -14.10 11.16
N ASP A 171 13.13 -15.25 10.60
CA ASP A 171 13.95 -16.46 10.59
C ASP A 171 15.20 -16.24 9.71
N PRO A 172 16.42 -16.30 10.28
CA PRO A 172 17.66 -16.09 9.54
C PRO A 172 17.87 -17.06 8.38
N GLU A 173 17.40 -18.31 8.48
CA GLU A 173 17.56 -19.27 7.39
C GLU A 173 16.67 -18.91 6.21
N LYS A 174 15.39 -18.59 6.49
CA LYS A 174 14.44 -18.13 5.46
C LYS A 174 14.91 -16.82 4.82
N ALA A 175 15.37 -15.87 5.63
CA ALA A 175 15.94 -14.61 5.15
C ALA A 175 17.20 -14.85 4.30
N GLY A 176 18.11 -15.71 4.75
CA GLY A 176 19.34 -16.07 4.03
C GLY A 176 19.06 -16.66 2.65
N ARG A 177 18.08 -17.56 2.53
CA ARG A 177 17.64 -18.11 1.22
C ARG A 177 17.14 -17.02 0.27
N MET A 178 16.45 -15.99 0.78
CA MET A 178 16.03 -14.86 -0.04
C MET A 178 17.21 -13.94 -0.40
N LEU A 179 18.08 -13.63 0.55
CA LEU A 179 19.25 -12.77 0.33
C LEU A 179 20.19 -13.34 -0.73
N ASN A 180 20.41 -14.66 -0.75
CA ASN A 180 21.21 -15.33 -1.79
C ASN A 180 20.63 -15.17 -3.21
N ARG A 181 19.36 -14.78 -3.33
CA ARG A 181 18.69 -14.52 -4.62
C ARG A 181 18.64 -13.04 -4.97
N ILE A 182 19.11 -12.15 -4.10
CA ILE A 182 19.17 -10.71 -4.33
C ILE A 182 20.61 -10.35 -4.73
N PRO A 183 20.86 -9.92 -5.98
CA PRO A 183 22.22 -9.60 -6.43
C PRO A 183 22.96 -8.55 -5.60
N LEU A 184 22.22 -7.60 -5.01
CA LEU A 184 22.77 -6.58 -4.11
C LEU A 184 23.07 -7.09 -2.69
N GLY A 185 22.76 -8.36 -2.38
CA GLY A 185 23.04 -9.00 -1.09
C GLY A 185 22.33 -8.38 0.12
N ARG A 186 21.27 -7.59 -0.09
CA ARG A 186 20.57 -6.88 0.98
C ARG A 186 19.08 -6.67 0.69
N PHE A 187 18.29 -6.56 1.75
CA PHE A 187 16.90 -6.11 1.71
C PHE A 187 16.78 -4.60 1.42
N ALA A 188 15.57 -4.16 1.10
CA ALA A 188 15.26 -2.76 0.85
C ALA A 188 15.20 -1.96 2.16
N GLY A 189 15.63 -0.69 2.09
CA GLY A 189 15.79 0.21 3.23
C GLY A 189 17.24 0.70 3.37
N ARG A 190 17.45 1.66 4.28
CA ARG A 190 18.80 1.97 4.74
C ARG A 190 19.26 0.79 5.58
N GLY A 191 20.38 0.16 5.20
CA GLY A 191 21.00 -0.85 6.06
C GLY A 191 21.24 -0.23 7.44
N CYS A 192 21.14 -1.05 8.48
CA CYS A 192 21.74 -0.71 9.77
C CYS A 192 23.26 -0.64 9.57
N GLY A 193 23.74 0.49 9.10
CA GLY A 193 25.14 0.88 9.05
C GLY A 193 25.32 2.12 9.91
#